data_AF-A0A409V763-F1
#
_entry.id   AF-A0A409V763-F1
#
_cell.length_a   1.000
_cell.length_b   1.000
_cell.length_c   1.000
_cell.angle_alpha   90.00
_cell.angle_beta   90.00
_cell.angle_gamma   90.00
#
_symmetry.space_group_name_H-M   'P 1'
#
loop_
_entity.id
_entity.type
_entity.pdbx_description
1 polymer ?
#
loop_
_entity_poly.entity_id
_entity_poly.type
_entity_poly.pdbx_seq_one_letter_code
_entity_poly.pdbx_strand_id
1 'polypeptide(L)'
;MGKAEDFLMKTTIKKDVGGDSLLRNKWTSYQKARLNCSLSGAFPLYFDVIQDVVSVDENTFYGLFTTYANGLPASAICAFEKSEIDRVLNGPFKTQDSDMSFWTEAKASTVPSPRPGQCYNDSLKTADTVLGFIVDHPLMHETVQHKYGKPVFYLPGEELQQIEMEAAPGVQNGYVFFAGSNRGKVYKIASQDKGQEYKTYVSSIYSPFDETQVIWSLKHHEFAIFFY
;
A
#
# COMPACT_ATOMS: atom_id res chain seq x y z
N MET A 1 4.68 8.11 23.44
CA MET A 1 4.53 8.53 22.04
C MET A 1 4.47 7.25 21.22
N GLY A 2 3.26 6.79 20.89
CA GLY A 2 3.09 5.50 20.21
C GLY A 2 3.69 5.58 18.81
N LYS A 3 4.63 4.70 18.49
CA LYS A 3 5.04 4.47 17.11
C LYS A 3 3.86 3.76 16.41
N ALA A 4 2.94 4.54 15.86
CA ALA A 4 2.12 4.07 14.75
C ALA A 4 3.01 4.17 13.52
N GLU A 5 3.55 3.03 13.07
CA GLU A 5 4.15 2.95 11.75
C GLU A 5 3.01 2.99 10.74
N ASP A 6 2.56 4.18 10.39
CA ASP A 6 1.62 4.37 9.29
C ASP A 6 2.35 3.98 8.00
N PHE A 7 1.83 2.99 7.27
CA PHE A 7 2.42 2.58 6.00
C PHE A 7 2.20 3.65 4.91
N LEU A 8 3.25 3.92 4.14
CA LEU A 8 3.29 5.00 3.15
C LEU A 8 3.71 4.45 1.77
N MET A 9 2.83 4.55 0.79
CA MET A 9 3.20 4.36 -0.61
C MET A 9 4.12 5.50 -1.02
N LYS A 10 5.21 5.21 -1.73
CA LYS A 10 6.17 6.19 -2.23
C LYS A 10 6.12 6.24 -3.75
N THR A 11 6.20 7.43 -4.33
CA THR A 11 6.27 7.62 -5.79
C THR A 11 7.49 8.48 -6.15
N THR A 12 8.08 8.18 -7.30
CA THR A 12 9.10 9.00 -7.96
C THR A 12 8.84 9.02 -9.46
N ILE A 13 9.32 10.06 -10.13
CA ILE A 13 9.15 10.23 -11.57
C ILE A 13 10.29 9.53 -12.28
N LYS A 14 9.97 8.70 -13.29
CA LYS A 14 10.97 7.90 -14.04
C LYS A 14 12.11 8.73 -14.64
N LYS A 15 11.90 10.02 -14.91
CA LYS A 15 12.86 10.96 -15.50
C LYS A 15 13.49 11.93 -14.48
N ASP A 16 13.26 11.73 -13.19
CA ASP A 16 13.85 12.56 -12.14
C ASP A 16 15.35 12.23 -12.03
N VAL A 17 16.18 13.22 -12.36
CA VAL A 17 17.65 13.11 -12.31
C VAL A 17 18.25 13.88 -11.13
N GLY A 18 17.40 14.40 -10.24
CA GLY A 18 17.80 15.28 -9.16
C GLY A 18 17.71 16.76 -9.50
N GLY A 19 18.07 17.60 -8.52
CA GLY A 19 18.13 19.06 -8.67
C GLY A 19 19.56 19.55 -8.96
N ASP A 20 19.66 20.78 -9.47
CA ASP A 20 20.95 21.37 -9.86
C ASP A 20 21.83 21.75 -8.66
N SER A 21 21.28 22.30 -7.58
CA SER A 21 22.03 22.71 -6.39
C SER A 21 21.49 22.06 -5.12
N LEU A 22 20.21 22.31 -4.81
CA LEU A 22 19.50 21.54 -3.79
C LEU A 22 19.12 20.16 -4.36
N LEU A 23 19.15 19.11 -3.54
CA LEU A 23 18.83 17.73 -3.95
C LEU A 23 19.63 17.19 -5.14
N ARG A 24 20.92 17.55 -5.26
CA ARG A 24 21.84 16.90 -6.21
C ARG A 24 21.85 15.38 -6.01
N ASN A 25 21.60 14.63 -7.08
CA ASN A 25 21.51 13.17 -7.07
C ASN A 25 20.49 12.60 -6.06
N LYS A 26 19.48 13.39 -5.69
CA LYS A 26 18.37 12.97 -4.80
C LYS A 26 17.05 13.23 -5.50
N TRP A 27 16.03 12.42 -5.18
CA TRP A 27 14.69 12.57 -5.74
C TRP A 27 14.10 13.96 -5.47
N THR A 28 13.71 14.67 -6.53
CA THR A 28 13.00 15.96 -6.50
C THR A 28 11.48 15.79 -6.56
N SER A 29 11.02 14.58 -6.84
CA SER A 29 9.62 14.21 -7.01
C SER A 29 9.05 13.31 -5.91
N TYR A 30 9.83 13.06 -4.87
CA TYR A 30 9.46 12.12 -3.81
C TYR A 30 8.23 12.58 -3.03
N GLN A 31 7.16 11.79 -3.10
CA GLN A 31 5.95 11.99 -2.30
C GLN A 31 5.51 10.66 -1.71
N LYS A 32 4.81 10.73 -0.57
CA LYS A 32 4.27 9.56 0.10
C LYS A 32 2.88 9.78 0.67
N ALA A 33 2.04 8.75 0.65
CA ALA A 33 0.66 8.81 1.15
C ALA A 33 0.30 7.57 1.96
N ARG A 34 -0.56 7.72 2.98
CA ARG A 34 -1.03 6.59 3.80
C ARG A 34 -2.00 5.74 2.98
N LEU A 35 -1.88 4.41 3.10
CA LEU A 35 -2.88 3.47 2.60
C LEU A 35 -3.87 3.11 3.72
N ASN A 36 -5.17 3.19 3.46
CA ASN A 36 -6.19 2.72 4.39
C ASN A 36 -6.58 1.27 4.07
N CYS A 37 -6.13 0.34 4.90
CA CYS A 37 -6.70 -1.00 4.97
C CYS A 37 -7.40 -1.17 6.32
N SER A 38 -8.73 -1.09 6.36
CA SER A 38 -9.49 -1.21 7.60
C SER A 38 -10.86 -1.84 7.43
N LEU A 39 -11.36 -2.47 8.48
CA LEU A 39 -12.75 -2.87 8.58
C LEU A 39 -13.57 -1.71 9.15
N SER A 40 -14.53 -1.24 8.37
CA SER A 40 -15.50 -0.22 8.80
C SER A 40 -16.36 -0.73 9.96
N GLY A 41 -16.67 0.15 10.92
CA GLY A 41 -17.51 -0.16 12.08
C GLY A 41 -17.56 1.01 13.06
N ALA A 42 -18.28 0.85 14.18
CA ALA A 42 -18.30 1.87 15.25
C ALA A 42 -16.88 2.12 15.82
N PHE A 43 -16.06 1.07 15.83
CA PHE A 43 -14.63 1.13 16.10
C PHE A 43 -13.90 0.43 14.95
N PRO A 44 -13.37 1.19 13.97
CA PRO A 44 -12.70 0.59 12.83
C PRO A 44 -11.46 -0.20 13.25
N LEU A 45 -11.27 -1.38 12.66
CA LEU A 45 -10.05 -2.17 12.85
C LEU A 45 -9.09 -1.89 11.69
N TYR A 46 -7.93 -1.32 12.00
CA TYR A 46 -6.89 -1.00 11.01
C TYR A 46 -5.83 -2.09 10.92
N PHE A 47 -5.38 -2.37 9.68
CA PHE A 47 -4.25 -3.23 9.36
C PHE A 47 -3.13 -2.35 8.83
N ASP A 48 -2.31 -1.82 9.74
CA ASP A 48 -1.35 -0.76 9.42
C ASP A 48 0.02 -1.29 8.98
N VAL A 49 0.30 -2.59 9.12
CA VAL A 49 1.58 -3.20 8.75
C VAL A 49 1.47 -3.92 7.42
N ILE A 50 2.00 -3.34 6.33
CA ILE A 50 2.07 -4.05 5.05
C ILE A 50 3.08 -5.19 5.12
N GLN A 51 2.74 -6.32 4.51
CA GLN A 51 3.60 -7.49 4.41
C GLN A 51 4.07 -7.68 2.97
N ASP A 52 3.17 -7.55 2.01
CA ASP A 52 3.47 -7.80 0.61
C ASP A 52 2.46 -7.11 -0.33
N VAL A 53 2.81 -6.94 -1.61
CA VAL A 53 1.99 -6.28 -2.64
C VAL A 53 2.09 -7.01 -3.97
N VAL A 54 0.94 -7.28 -4.57
CA VAL A 54 0.82 -7.83 -5.93
C VAL A 54 -0.07 -6.94 -6.79
N SER A 55 0.13 -6.97 -8.10
CA SER A 55 -0.68 -6.21 -9.07
C SER A 55 -1.30 -7.15 -10.10
N VAL A 56 -2.58 -6.95 -10.42
CA VAL A 56 -3.23 -7.66 -11.55
C VAL A 56 -2.80 -7.05 -12.87
N ASP A 57 -2.78 -5.72 -12.89
CA ASP A 57 -2.53 -4.88 -14.05
C ASP A 57 -1.85 -3.58 -13.57
N GLU A 58 -1.70 -2.61 -14.47
CA GLU A 58 -1.06 -1.33 -14.14
C GLU A 58 -1.92 -0.43 -13.24
N ASN A 59 -3.19 -0.76 -13.03
CA ASN A 59 -4.20 0.09 -12.40
C ASN A 59 -4.68 -0.40 -11.04
N THR A 60 -4.58 -1.70 -10.74
CA THR A 60 -5.10 -2.29 -9.50
C THR A 60 -4.02 -3.06 -8.74
N PHE A 61 -3.81 -2.64 -7.49
CA PHE A 61 -2.85 -3.23 -6.57
C PHE A 61 -3.57 -3.91 -5.41
N TYR A 62 -3.08 -5.05 -4.98
CA TYR A 62 -3.54 -5.75 -3.79
C TYR A 62 -2.40 -5.78 -2.79
N GLY A 63 -2.63 -5.20 -1.61
CA GLY A 63 -1.68 -5.27 -0.50
C GLY A 63 -2.16 -6.24 0.56
N LEU A 64 -1.24 -7.06 1.07
CA LEU A 64 -1.42 -7.85 2.28
C LEU A 64 -0.98 -7.02 3.48
N PHE A 65 -1.85 -6.90 4.48
CA PHE A 65 -1.60 -6.16 5.71
C PHE A 65 -1.85 -7.03 6.94
N THR A 66 -1.17 -6.71 8.03
CA THR A 66 -1.39 -7.26 9.36
C THR A 66 -1.67 -6.15 10.37
N THR A 67 -2.28 -6.54 11.50
CA THR A 67 -2.29 -5.72 12.72
C THR A 67 -0.89 -5.59 13.32
N TYR A 68 -0.67 -4.62 14.20
CA TYR A 68 0.58 -4.52 14.95
C TYR A 68 0.85 -5.75 15.83
N ALA A 69 2.13 -6.09 16.03
CA ALA A 69 2.59 -7.29 16.76
C ALA A 69 2.08 -7.40 18.22
N ASN A 70 1.70 -6.29 18.85
CA ASN A 70 1.16 -6.29 20.23
C ASN A 70 -0.39 -6.29 20.26
N GLY A 71 -1.04 -6.33 19.10
CA GLY A 71 -2.50 -6.37 18.95
C GLY A 71 -3.05 -7.80 18.84
N LEU A 72 -4.35 -7.91 18.55
CA LEU A 72 -4.97 -9.17 18.16
C LEU A 72 -4.45 -9.55 16.76
N PRO A 73 -3.73 -10.67 16.60
CA PRO A 73 -3.17 -11.06 15.32
C PRO A 73 -4.28 -11.20 14.28
N ALA A 74 -4.15 -10.49 13.17
CA ALA A 74 -5.04 -10.65 12.03
C ALA A 74 -4.38 -10.14 10.76
N SER A 75 -4.81 -10.69 9.63
CA SER A 75 -4.42 -10.25 8.30
C SER A 75 -5.60 -9.79 7.46
N ALA A 76 -5.33 -8.89 6.54
CA ALA A 76 -6.28 -8.43 5.55
C ALA A 76 -5.61 -8.24 4.19
N ILE A 77 -6.34 -8.53 3.12
CA ILE A 77 -5.95 -8.15 1.77
C ILE A 77 -6.84 -6.99 1.35
N CYS A 78 -6.25 -5.89 0.91
CA CYS A 78 -6.96 -4.70 0.43
C CYS A 78 -6.59 -4.39 -1.02
N ALA A 79 -7.58 -4.01 -1.83
CA ALA A 79 -7.37 -3.57 -3.19
C ALA A 79 -7.32 -2.03 -3.27
N PHE A 80 -6.41 -1.48 -4.05
CA PHE A 80 -6.22 -0.04 -4.28
C PHE A 80 -6.17 0.25 -5.77
N GLU A 81 -6.82 1.34 -6.19
CA GLU A 81 -6.79 1.79 -7.57
C GLU A 81 -5.75 2.88 -7.77
N LYS A 82 -5.05 2.83 -8.90
CA LYS A 82 -4.09 3.84 -9.33
C LYS A 82 -4.73 5.23 -9.40
N SER A 83 -5.98 5.32 -9.83
CA SER A 83 -6.74 6.57 -9.88
C SER A 83 -6.87 7.23 -8.51
N GLU A 84 -7.15 6.44 -7.46
CA GLU A 84 -7.27 6.95 -6.08
C GLU A 84 -5.90 7.36 -5.51
N ILE A 85 -4.86 6.58 -5.83
CA ILE A 85 -3.47 6.93 -5.50
C ILE A 85 -3.09 8.27 -6.15
N ASP A 86 -3.31 8.40 -7.45
CA ASP A 86 -3.00 9.60 -8.22
C ASP A 86 -3.83 10.79 -7.70
N ARG A 87 -5.10 10.59 -7.32
CA ARG A 87 -5.94 11.62 -6.71
C ARG A 87 -5.32 12.15 -5.41
N VAL A 88 -4.90 11.26 -4.51
CA VAL A 88 -4.29 11.64 -3.22
C VAL A 88 -2.93 12.32 -3.41
N LEU A 89 -2.08 11.83 -4.33
CA LEU A 89 -0.78 12.44 -4.63
C LEU A 89 -0.91 13.83 -5.28
N ASN A 90 -2.03 14.11 -5.93
CA ASN A 90 -2.39 15.43 -6.45
C ASN A 90 -3.17 16.29 -5.42
N GLY A 91 -3.48 15.74 -4.26
CA GLY A 91 -4.24 16.39 -3.18
C GLY A 91 -3.39 17.31 -2.29
N PRO A 92 -3.89 17.70 -1.12
CA PRO A 92 -3.15 18.58 -0.24
C PRO A 92 -2.00 17.87 0.49
N PHE A 93 -0.92 18.60 0.74
CA PHE A 93 0.20 18.13 1.54
C PHE A 93 -0.14 18.19 3.03
N LYS A 94 0.48 17.32 3.84
CA LYS A 94 0.41 17.37 5.29
C LYS A 94 1.54 18.25 5.83
N THR A 95 1.24 19.13 6.76
CA THR A 95 2.23 20.02 7.38
C THR A 95 2.10 20.03 8.90
N GLN A 96 3.15 20.51 9.57
CA GLN A 96 3.21 20.68 11.01
C GLN A 96 3.98 21.97 11.30
N ASP A 97 3.30 23.00 11.83
CA ASP A 97 3.91 24.33 12.05
C ASP A 97 5.07 24.30 13.07
N SER A 98 5.03 23.35 14.01
CA SER A 98 6.08 23.11 15.01
C SER A 98 5.97 21.67 15.51
N ASP A 99 7.03 21.13 16.12
CA ASP A 99 7.02 19.78 16.68
C ASP A 99 5.90 19.53 17.72
N MET A 100 5.39 20.61 18.32
CA MET A 100 4.30 20.59 19.30
C MET A 100 2.91 20.77 18.69
N SER A 101 2.83 21.18 17.42
CA SER A 101 1.57 21.41 16.71
C SER A 101 0.96 20.11 16.23
N PHE A 102 -0.36 20.07 16.08
CA PHE A 102 -1.01 18.97 15.36
C PHE A 102 -0.66 19.00 13.87
N TRP A 103 -0.62 17.83 13.25
CA TRP A 103 -0.51 17.74 11.79
C TRP A 103 -1.80 18.21 11.14
N THR A 104 -1.68 19.11 10.18
CA THR A 104 -2.81 19.73 9.48
C THR A 104 -2.62 19.69 7.97
N GLU A 105 -3.63 20.15 7.24
CA GLU A 105 -3.55 20.35 5.80
C GLU A 105 -2.71 21.60 5.48
N ALA A 106 -1.76 21.48 4.56
CA ALA A 106 -0.99 22.62 4.07
C ALA A 106 -1.90 23.57 3.28
N LYS A 107 -1.80 24.87 3.57
CA LYS A 107 -2.59 25.89 2.87
C LYS A 107 -2.21 25.93 1.39
N ALA A 108 -3.20 25.97 0.49
CA ALA A 108 -2.93 26.05 -0.95
C ALA A 108 -2.01 27.23 -1.33
N SER A 109 -2.10 28.35 -0.61
CA SER A 109 -1.26 29.54 -0.84
C SER A 109 0.22 29.36 -0.48
N THR A 110 0.58 28.33 0.30
CA THR A 110 1.99 28.04 0.65
C THR A 110 2.63 27.03 -0.29
N VAL A 111 1.85 26.38 -1.16
CA VAL A 111 2.37 25.43 -2.14
C VAL A 111 2.98 26.21 -3.31
N PRO A 112 4.29 26.04 -3.61
CA PRO A 112 4.95 26.79 -4.67
C PRO A 112 4.49 26.35 -6.06
N SER A 113 4.72 27.22 -7.05
CA SER A 113 4.51 26.92 -8.46
C SER A 113 5.86 26.77 -9.18
N PRO A 114 6.04 25.75 -10.03
CA PRO A 114 5.07 24.71 -10.35
C PRO A 114 4.94 23.69 -9.19
N ARG A 115 3.80 22.99 -9.11
CA ARG A 115 3.43 22.15 -7.95
C ARG A 115 4.49 21.06 -7.67
N PRO A 116 5.04 20.95 -6.45
CA PRO A 116 5.96 19.87 -6.10
C PRO A 116 5.43 18.47 -6.44
N GLY A 117 6.31 17.59 -6.92
CA GLY A 117 5.98 16.19 -7.21
C GLY A 117 5.33 15.91 -8.57
N GLN A 118 5.14 16.92 -9.43
CA GLN A 118 4.65 16.75 -10.80
C GLN A 118 5.75 16.36 -11.80
N CYS A 119 5.36 15.72 -12.91
CA CYS A 119 6.27 15.31 -13.98
C CYS A 119 6.79 16.51 -14.76
N TYR A 120 8.01 16.95 -14.46
CA TYR A 120 8.71 17.99 -15.22
C TYR A 120 9.59 17.39 -16.31
N ASN A 121 9.74 18.11 -17.42
CA ASN A 121 10.62 17.70 -18.52
C ASN A 121 12.10 17.69 -18.12
N ASP A 122 12.49 18.50 -17.15
CA ASP A 122 13.89 18.68 -16.71
C ASP A 122 13.93 19.02 -15.21
N SER A 123 14.21 18.02 -14.35
CA SER A 123 14.23 18.21 -12.89
C SER A 123 15.40 19.08 -12.41
N LEU A 124 16.45 19.25 -13.23
CA LEU A 124 17.58 20.11 -12.89
C LEU A 124 17.18 21.58 -12.84
N LYS A 125 16.14 21.97 -13.60
CA LYS A 125 15.62 23.35 -13.64
C LYS A 125 14.57 23.64 -12.58
N THR A 126 14.28 22.70 -11.70
CA THR A 126 13.31 22.91 -10.62
C THR A 126 13.86 23.93 -9.63
N ALA A 127 13.08 24.97 -9.35
CA ALA A 127 13.48 26.05 -8.45
C ALA A 127 13.69 25.55 -7.01
N ASP A 128 14.67 26.12 -6.31
CA ASP A 128 15.00 25.74 -4.93
C ASP A 128 13.81 25.89 -3.96
N THR A 129 12.87 26.80 -4.24
CA THR A 129 11.62 26.94 -3.45
C THR A 129 10.72 25.70 -3.54
N VAL A 130 10.64 25.08 -4.72
CA VAL A 130 9.87 23.85 -4.95
C VAL A 130 10.59 22.66 -4.31
N LEU A 131 11.93 22.61 -4.46
CA LEU A 131 12.76 21.55 -3.89
C LEU A 131 12.80 21.61 -2.36
N GLY A 132 12.86 22.80 -1.76
CA GLY A 132 12.77 22.97 -0.31
C GLY A 132 11.41 22.51 0.23
N PHE A 133 10.33 22.90 -0.45
CA PHE A 133 8.99 22.50 -0.05
C PHE A 133 8.81 20.98 0.00
N ILE A 134 9.27 20.23 -1.02
CA ILE A 134 9.06 18.77 -1.07
C ILE A 134 9.88 18.01 -0.02
N VAL A 135 11.03 18.56 0.39
CA VAL A 135 11.84 18.00 1.48
C VAL A 135 11.09 18.12 2.81
N ASP A 136 10.47 19.27 3.04
CA ASP A 136 9.75 19.56 4.28
C ASP A 136 8.35 18.91 4.31
N HIS A 137 7.73 18.73 3.14
CA HIS A 137 6.36 18.24 2.98
C HIS A 137 6.26 17.00 2.09
N PRO A 138 6.96 15.89 2.39
CA PRO A 138 6.89 14.69 1.55
C PRO A 138 5.58 13.91 1.72
N LEU A 139 4.80 14.16 2.79
CA LEU A 139 3.61 13.38 3.16
C LEU A 139 2.32 14.07 2.70
N MET A 140 1.42 13.33 2.06
CA MET A 140 0.08 13.80 1.71
C MET A 140 -0.84 13.83 2.93
N HIS A 141 -1.76 14.80 2.98
CA HIS A 141 -2.73 14.94 4.07
C HIS A 141 -3.80 13.86 4.01
N GLU A 142 -4.31 13.59 2.81
CA GLU A 142 -5.32 12.56 2.58
C GLU A 142 -4.73 11.14 2.61
N THR A 143 -5.61 10.17 2.83
CA THR A 143 -5.29 8.73 2.85
C THR A 143 -5.91 8.05 1.65
N VAL A 144 -5.14 7.22 0.96
CA VAL A 144 -5.59 6.40 -0.16
C VAL A 144 -6.58 5.36 0.37
N GLN A 145 -7.84 5.45 -0.06
CA GLN A 145 -8.87 4.52 0.36
C GLN A 145 -8.78 3.21 -0.43
N HIS A 146 -9.05 2.07 0.22
CA HIS A 146 -9.26 0.81 -0.49
C HIS A 146 -10.52 0.87 -1.37
N LYS A 147 -10.47 0.19 -2.52
CA LYS A 147 -11.48 0.23 -3.59
C LYS A 147 -12.91 -0.10 -3.13
N TYR A 148 -13.08 -1.13 -2.29
CA TYR A 148 -14.39 -1.70 -1.97
C TYR A 148 -15.00 -1.22 -0.64
N GLY A 149 -14.42 -0.19 0.00
CA GLY A 149 -14.88 0.29 1.32
C GLY A 149 -14.62 -0.67 2.49
N LYS A 150 -14.00 -1.83 2.22
CA LYS A 150 -13.55 -2.84 3.17
C LYS A 150 -12.43 -3.67 2.53
N PRO A 151 -11.68 -4.47 3.31
CA PRO A 151 -10.73 -5.43 2.77
C PRO A 151 -11.43 -6.46 1.88
N VAL A 152 -10.75 -6.90 0.83
CA VAL A 152 -11.25 -7.97 -0.03
C VAL A 152 -11.23 -9.31 0.71
N PHE A 153 -10.31 -9.49 1.64
CA PHE A 153 -10.21 -10.66 2.50
C PHE A 153 -9.76 -10.24 3.89
N TYR A 154 -10.26 -10.93 4.91
CA TYR A 154 -9.90 -10.74 6.31
C TYR A 154 -9.77 -12.11 6.99
N LEU A 155 -8.68 -12.31 7.72
CA LEU A 155 -8.39 -13.53 8.45
C LEU A 155 -8.01 -13.20 9.90
N PRO A 156 -8.92 -13.41 10.86
CA PRO A 156 -8.60 -13.25 12.27
C PRO A 156 -7.68 -14.37 12.76
N GLY A 157 -6.80 -14.03 13.70
CA GLY A 157 -5.97 -14.98 14.43
C GLY A 157 -4.77 -15.51 13.66
N GLU A 158 -4.54 -15.09 12.42
CA GLU A 158 -3.41 -15.53 11.58
C GLU A 158 -2.67 -14.32 11.01
N GLU A 159 -1.34 -14.42 10.97
CA GLU A 159 -0.46 -13.43 10.36
C GLU A 159 0.13 -14.00 9.08
N LEU A 160 -0.41 -13.55 7.96
CA LEU A 160 0.12 -13.78 6.64
C LEU A 160 1.36 -12.89 6.43
N GLN A 161 2.31 -13.36 5.63
CA GLN A 161 3.59 -12.70 5.36
C GLN A 161 3.77 -12.36 3.88
N GLN A 162 3.10 -13.11 3.00
CA GLN A 162 3.28 -12.95 1.57
C GLN A 162 2.02 -13.35 0.82
N ILE A 163 1.82 -12.75 -0.35
CA ILE A 163 0.73 -13.08 -1.27
C ILE A 163 1.26 -13.26 -2.69
N GLU A 164 0.75 -14.30 -3.35
CA GLU A 164 0.81 -14.46 -4.80
C GLU A 164 -0.61 -14.51 -5.34
N MET A 165 -0.79 -14.20 -6.61
CA MET A 165 -2.12 -14.11 -7.21
C MET A 165 -2.13 -14.59 -8.65
N GLU A 166 -3.22 -15.25 -9.03
CA GLU A 166 -3.52 -15.62 -10.42
C GLU A 166 -4.98 -15.32 -10.79
N ALA A 167 -5.26 -15.25 -12.09
CA ALA A 167 -6.64 -15.20 -12.57
C ALA A 167 -7.34 -16.53 -12.33
N ALA A 168 -8.57 -16.50 -11.82
CA ALA A 168 -9.34 -17.71 -11.58
C ALA A 168 -9.87 -18.29 -12.90
N PRO A 169 -9.50 -19.53 -13.27
CA PRO A 169 -9.91 -20.11 -14.55
C PRO A 169 -11.43 -20.19 -14.70
N GLY A 170 -11.96 -19.66 -15.79
CA GLY A 170 -13.41 -19.70 -16.09
C GLY A 170 -14.27 -18.80 -15.21
N VAL A 171 -13.68 -17.96 -14.34
CA VAL A 171 -14.41 -17.02 -13.48
C VAL A 171 -14.09 -15.60 -13.93
N GLN A 172 -15.07 -14.92 -14.52
CA GLN A 172 -14.92 -13.52 -14.92
C GLN A 172 -14.66 -12.64 -13.70
N ASN A 173 -13.62 -11.80 -13.77
CA ASN A 173 -13.12 -10.95 -12.69
C ASN A 173 -12.89 -11.74 -11.38
N GLY A 174 -12.54 -13.02 -11.51
CA GLY A 174 -12.15 -13.86 -10.39
C GLY A 174 -10.63 -13.97 -10.29
N TYR A 175 -10.14 -14.01 -9.05
CA TYR A 175 -8.73 -14.23 -8.76
C TYR A 175 -8.58 -15.32 -7.70
N VAL A 176 -7.39 -15.92 -7.65
CA VAL A 176 -6.99 -16.80 -6.57
C VAL A 176 -5.76 -16.20 -5.92
N PHE A 177 -5.83 -15.96 -4.61
CA PHE A 177 -4.68 -15.57 -3.81
C PHE A 177 -4.09 -16.79 -3.12
N PHE A 178 -2.77 -16.90 -3.16
CA PHE A 178 -2.00 -17.84 -2.36
C PHE A 178 -1.26 -17.05 -1.29
N ALA A 179 -1.64 -17.20 -0.03
CA ALA A 179 -1.04 -16.44 1.06
C ALA A 179 -0.27 -17.35 2.02
N GLY A 180 1.02 -17.06 2.22
CA GLY A 180 1.87 -17.77 3.19
C GLY A 180 1.77 -17.15 4.57
N SER A 181 1.76 -17.95 5.64
CA SER A 181 1.72 -17.47 7.02
C SER A 181 3.05 -17.57 7.75
N ASN A 182 3.14 -16.86 8.88
CA ASN A 182 4.24 -16.97 9.83
C ASN A 182 4.28 -18.32 10.58
N ARG A 183 3.32 -19.21 10.33
CA ARG A 183 3.20 -20.56 10.91
C ARG A 183 3.25 -21.68 9.88
N GLY A 184 3.72 -21.39 8.67
CA GLY A 184 4.03 -22.44 7.70
C GLY A 184 2.79 -22.95 6.97
N LYS A 185 1.68 -22.19 7.00
CA LYS A 185 0.45 -22.52 6.29
C LYS A 185 0.34 -21.70 5.01
N VAL A 186 -0.19 -22.31 3.96
CA VAL A 186 -0.56 -21.62 2.73
C VAL A 186 -2.07 -21.62 2.59
N TYR A 187 -2.67 -20.44 2.47
CA TYR A 187 -4.09 -20.23 2.28
C TYR A 187 -4.36 -20.00 0.79
N LYS A 188 -5.17 -20.86 0.18
CA LYS A 188 -5.71 -20.63 -1.16
C LYS A 188 -7.06 -19.95 -1.03
N ILE A 189 -7.15 -18.70 -1.45
CA ILE A 189 -8.32 -17.83 -1.27
C ILE A 189 -8.89 -17.54 -2.65
N ALA A 190 -10.08 -18.05 -2.93
CA ALA A 190 -10.79 -17.74 -4.16
C ALA A 190 -11.54 -16.41 -3.99
N SER A 191 -11.47 -15.57 -5.03
CA SER A 191 -12.14 -14.28 -5.06
C SER A 191 -12.91 -14.06 -6.36
N GLN A 192 -13.95 -13.23 -6.28
CA GLN A 192 -14.71 -12.78 -7.45
C GLN A 192 -15.26 -11.38 -7.21
N ASP A 193 -14.94 -10.46 -8.12
CA ASP A 193 -15.55 -9.13 -8.17
C ASP A 193 -16.87 -9.19 -8.96
N LYS A 194 -18.00 -8.95 -8.28
CA LYS A 194 -19.33 -8.86 -8.88
C LYS A 194 -19.81 -7.42 -9.09
N GLY A 195 -18.91 -6.44 -9.04
CA GLY A 195 -19.17 -5.01 -9.21
C GLY A 195 -19.75 -4.34 -7.96
N GLN A 196 -20.85 -4.88 -7.41
CA GLN A 196 -21.44 -4.36 -6.16
C GLN A 196 -20.85 -5.00 -4.90
N GLU A 197 -20.30 -6.21 -5.03
CA GLU A 197 -19.77 -6.98 -3.91
C GLU A 197 -18.56 -7.79 -4.36
N TYR A 198 -17.46 -7.66 -3.61
CA TYR A 198 -16.29 -8.51 -3.76
C TYR A 198 -16.45 -9.73 -2.84
N LYS A 199 -16.55 -10.93 -3.42
CA LYS A 199 -16.72 -12.18 -2.66
C LYS A 199 -15.39 -12.89 -2.52
N THR A 200 -15.09 -13.36 -1.32
CA THR A 200 -13.91 -14.17 -1.03
C THR A 200 -14.24 -15.33 -0.11
N TYR A 201 -13.53 -16.44 -0.28
CA TYR A 201 -13.57 -17.57 0.63
C TYR A 201 -12.25 -18.35 0.56
N VAL A 202 -11.87 -18.95 1.69
CA VAL A 202 -10.73 -19.88 1.74
C VAL A 202 -11.17 -21.20 1.09
N SER A 203 -10.59 -21.52 -0.05
CA SER A 203 -10.86 -22.76 -0.78
C SER A 203 -10.11 -23.96 -0.19
N SER A 204 -8.88 -23.74 0.29
CA SER A 204 -8.06 -24.77 0.92
C SER A 204 -6.94 -24.15 1.76
N ILE A 205 -6.43 -24.94 2.71
CA ILE A 205 -5.27 -24.60 3.54
C ILE A 205 -4.28 -25.75 3.43
N TYR A 206 -3.03 -25.45 3.08
CA TYR A 206 -1.95 -26.42 2.96
C TYR A 206 -0.92 -26.18 4.05
N SER A 207 -0.33 -27.26 4.58
CA SER A 207 0.81 -27.21 5.50
C SER A 207 1.96 -27.98 4.86
N PRO A 208 2.76 -27.33 4.00
CA PRO A 208 3.82 -27.99 3.24
C PRO A 208 5.02 -28.44 4.08
N PHE A 209 5.10 -28.01 5.35
CA PHE A 209 6.20 -28.31 6.25
C PHE A 209 5.73 -29.15 7.44
N ASP A 210 6.57 -30.10 7.86
CA ASP A 210 6.31 -30.94 9.05
C ASP A 210 6.42 -30.13 10.35
N GLU A 211 7.28 -29.11 10.37
CA GLU A 211 7.49 -28.21 11.49
C GLU A 211 6.99 -26.78 11.21
N THR A 212 6.58 -26.08 12.26
CA THR A 212 6.14 -24.68 12.17
C THR A 212 7.32 -23.78 11.81
N GLN A 213 7.22 -23.10 10.67
CA GLN A 213 8.22 -22.15 10.20
C GLN A 213 7.55 -20.98 9.47
N VAL A 214 8.24 -19.85 9.35
CA VAL A 214 7.73 -18.69 8.63
C VAL A 214 7.89 -18.89 7.13
N ILE A 215 6.84 -18.60 6.35
CA ILE A 215 6.94 -18.50 4.89
C ILE A 215 7.36 -17.09 4.53
N TRP A 216 8.64 -16.90 4.20
CA TRP A 216 9.20 -15.61 3.79
C TRP A 216 9.08 -15.35 2.29
N SER A 217 9.16 -16.41 1.49
CA SER A 217 9.03 -16.37 0.03
C SER A 217 8.14 -17.51 -0.47
N LEU A 218 7.21 -17.19 -1.35
CA LEU A 218 6.20 -18.03 -1.97
C LEU A 218 6.11 -17.55 -3.42
N LYS A 219 6.28 -18.46 -4.37
CA LYS A 219 6.06 -18.17 -5.78
C LYS A 219 5.17 -19.21 -6.41
N HIS A 220 4.09 -18.77 -7.04
CA HIS A 220 3.22 -19.66 -7.80
C HIS A 220 3.71 -19.75 -9.26
N HIS A 221 3.83 -20.97 -9.79
CA HIS A 221 4.10 -21.18 -11.21
C HIS A 221 3.38 -22.43 -11.71
N GLU A 222 2.46 -22.23 -12.64
CA GLU A 222 1.59 -23.25 -13.24
C GLU A 222 0.77 -24.04 -12.21
N PHE A 223 1.27 -25.20 -11.78
CA PHE A 223 0.60 -26.12 -10.85
C PHE A 223 1.36 -26.29 -9.54
N ALA A 224 2.43 -25.52 -9.33
CA ALA A 224 3.31 -25.66 -8.18
C ALA A 224 3.48 -24.33 -7.43
N ILE A 225 3.64 -24.45 -6.12
CA ILE A 225 4.03 -23.36 -5.23
C ILE A 225 5.43 -23.67 -4.74
N PHE A 226 6.34 -22.73 -4.95
CA PHE A 226 7.73 -22.82 -4.52
C PHE A 226 7.96 -21.92 -3.30
N PHE A 227 8.77 -22.39 -2.36
CA PHE A 227 9.20 -21.64 -1.18
C PHE A 227 10.70 -21.42 -1.24
N TYR A 228 11.18 -20.24 -0.86
CA TYR A 228 12.59 -19.85 -0.91
C TYR A 228 13.04 -19.19 0.38
#